data_AF-A0A4V3DLC5-F1
#
_entry.id   AF-A0A4V3DLC5-F1
#
_cell.length_a   1.000
_cell.length_b   1.000
_cell.length_c   1.000
_cell.angle_alpha   90.00
_cell.angle_beta   90.00
_cell.angle_gamma   90.00
#
_symmetry.space_group_name_H-M   'P 1'
#
loop_
_entity.id
_entity.type
_entity.pdbx_description
1 polymer ?
#
loop_
_entity_poly.entity_id
_entity_poly.type
_entity_poly.pdbx_seq_one_letter_code
_entity_poly.pdbx_strand_id
1 'polypeptide(L)'
;MNTRPSFRTAWYRAAALLLCLACIGPAIAQPSPQLPDFTYQGRLQQSGAPANGSFDLAFALYDQPTGGSQVGTTVTEADFPVVDGIFDVSLSFPGAFTGTQLYLQVSVEGTPLLPRQAVATAPVSQFTLSGSIGGAAGGVLAGTYPNPTLAAGAVGNSAIATGAVSNSKLAADSVTASKIFTGSVGTTELASDAVTAEKIANGAVVTAAIANDSVTRGKFAGGYSNGAIAATVAANDCNDYNLAISGAEVNDMLLFNLQSSVSLPANMLIQPLRVVSADTVQVRICNFGSTTQSTGTIGIYLLTLR
;
A
#
# COMPACT_ATOMS: atom_id res chain seq x y z
N MET A 1 -14.71 -6.96 85.47
CA MET A 1 -14.15 -8.29 85.15
C MET A 1 -13.81 -8.27 83.66
N ASN A 2 -12.51 -8.26 83.30
CA ASN A 2 -11.73 -9.42 82.82
C ASN A 2 -12.28 -10.02 81.50
N THR A 3 -11.54 -10.33 80.42
CA THR A 3 -10.13 -10.15 79.94
C THR A 3 -10.08 -10.69 78.49
N ARG A 4 -9.20 -10.38 77.53
CA ARG A 4 -8.05 -9.45 77.31
C ARG A 4 -7.75 -9.47 75.78
N PRO A 5 -7.37 -8.37 75.10
CA PRO A 5 -6.85 -8.44 73.73
C PRO A 5 -5.34 -8.76 73.72
N SER A 6 -4.87 -9.51 72.72
CA SER A 6 -3.48 -9.99 72.62
C SER A 6 -2.51 -8.94 72.03
N PHE A 7 -1.23 -9.05 72.40
CA PHE A 7 -0.21 -8.03 72.21
C PHE A 7 0.81 -8.37 71.11
N ARG A 8 1.16 -7.32 70.35
CA ARG A 8 2.50 -6.96 69.83
C ARG A 8 3.14 -7.70 68.65
N THR A 9 3.33 -6.89 67.62
CA THR A 9 4.42 -6.86 66.63
C THR A 9 5.81 -6.59 67.22
N ALA A 10 6.82 -6.64 66.33
CA ALA A 10 8.26 -6.35 66.48
C ALA A 10 9.14 -7.58 66.79
N TRP A 11 10.45 -7.41 66.52
CA TRP A 11 11.52 -8.43 66.45
C TRP A 11 11.60 -9.18 65.11
N TYR A 12 12.34 -8.61 64.15
CA TYR A 12 13.39 -9.27 63.33
C TYR A 12 13.99 -8.25 62.34
N ARG A 13 15.07 -7.57 62.76
CA ARG A 13 15.98 -6.77 61.92
C ARG A 13 17.42 -7.03 62.41
N ALA A 14 18.14 -7.94 61.76
CA ALA A 14 19.61 -8.04 61.79
C ALA A 14 20.09 -9.14 60.82
N ALA A 15 21.34 -9.02 60.35
CA ALA A 15 22.14 -10.07 59.69
C ALA A 15 21.71 -10.58 58.29
N ALA A 16 21.85 -9.72 57.27
CA ALA A 16 22.07 -10.16 55.88
C ALA A 16 22.71 -9.03 55.00
N LEU A 17 23.80 -8.41 55.47
CA LEU A 17 24.54 -7.43 54.66
C LEU A 17 26.02 -7.36 55.03
N LEU A 18 26.82 -8.33 54.58
CA LEU A 18 28.28 -8.19 54.49
C LEU A 18 28.89 -9.27 53.59
N LEU A 19 29.96 -8.87 52.89
CA LEU A 19 30.94 -9.73 52.20
C LEU A 19 30.55 -10.37 50.84
N CYS A 20 30.52 -9.54 49.79
CA CYS A 20 30.99 -9.95 48.47
C CYS A 20 31.74 -8.79 47.80
N LEU A 21 32.95 -8.52 48.30
CA LEU A 21 33.89 -7.58 47.71
C LEU A 21 35.09 -8.37 47.19
N ALA A 22 34.96 -8.91 45.98
CA ALA A 22 35.97 -9.73 45.33
C ALA A 22 36.30 -9.20 43.94
N CYS A 23 37.56 -8.76 43.77
CA CYS A 23 38.28 -8.78 42.49
C CYS A 23 37.74 -7.93 41.33
N ILE A 24 37.60 -6.61 41.52
CA ILE A 24 37.79 -5.67 40.39
C ILE A 24 39.30 -5.54 40.17
N GLY A 25 39.88 -6.49 39.43
CA GLY A 25 41.18 -6.26 38.79
C GLY A 25 41.00 -5.26 37.64
N PRO A 26 42.00 -4.41 37.33
CA PRO A 26 41.94 -3.63 36.11
C PRO A 26 41.86 -4.58 34.92
N ALA A 27 40.84 -4.41 34.07
CA ALA A 27 40.81 -5.08 32.78
C ALA A 27 41.98 -4.53 31.95
N ILE A 28 43.08 -5.29 31.91
CA ILE A 28 44.16 -5.02 30.97
C ILE A 28 43.55 -5.30 29.59
N ALA A 29 43.20 -4.23 28.87
CA ALA A 29 42.76 -4.35 27.49
C ALA A 29 43.92 -4.97 26.71
N GLN A 30 43.81 -6.26 26.36
CA GLN A 30 44.76 -6.85 25.45
C GLN A 30 44.58 -6.16 24.10
N PRO A 31 45.65 -5.57 23.52
CA PRO A 31 45.52 -4.93 22.23
C PRO A 31 45.03 -5.95 21.20
N SER A 32 43.95 -5.61 20.51
CA SER A 32 43.53 -6.37 19.33
C SER A 32 44.69 -6.45 18.34
N PRO A 33 44.89 -7.58 17.63
CA PRO A 33 45.91 -7.67 16.58
C PRO A 33 45.69 -6.55 15.54
N GLN A 34 46.53 -5.53 15.59
CA GLN A 34 46.46 -4.39 14.68
C GLN A 34 47.52 -4.60 13.60
N LEU A 35 47.06 -4.66 12.34
CA LEU A 35 47.95 -4.56 11.19
C LEU A 35 48.61 -3.18 11.21
N PRO A 36 49.88 -3.04 10.79
CA PRO A 36 50.49 -1.73 10.67
C PRO A 36 49.70 -0.85 9.70
N ASP A 37 49.54 0.42 10.02
CA ASP A 37 48.88 1.39 9.16
C ASP A 37 49.72 1.61 7.88
N PHE A 38 51.05 1.61 8.03
CA PHE A 38 52.02 1.61 6.93
C PHE A 38 53.42 1.15 7.41
N THR A 39 54.25 0.72 6.47
CA THR A 39 55.68 0.48 6.71
C THR A 39 56.48 1.74 6.37
N TYR A 40 57.33 2.19 7.29
CA TYR A 40 58.31 3.24 7.06
C TYR A 40 59.66 2.64 6.69
N GLN A 41 60.26 3.08 5.59
CA GLN A 41 61.60 2.68 5.18
C GLN A 41 62.52 3.90 5.19
N GLY A 42 63.62 3.81 5.95
CA GLY A 42 64.55 4.92 6.17
C GLY A 42 65.99 4.57 5.79
N ARG A 43 66.79 5.61 5.55
CA ARG A 43 68.25 5.49 5.48
C ARG A 43 68.92 6.41 6.49
N LEU A 44 69.53 5.82 7.52
CA LEU A 44 70.33 6.49 8.53
C LEU A 44 71.79 6.63 8.05
N GLN A 45 72.36 7.81 8.24
CA GLN A 45 73.77 8.09 7.98
C GLN A 45 74.42 8.76 9.18
N GLN A 46 75.64 8.35 9.51
CA GLN A 46 76.46 8.93 10.57
C GLN A 46 77.75 9.46 9.93
N SER A 47 78.06 10.75 10.13
CA SER A 47 79.23 11.42 9.54
C SER A 47 79.38 11.24 8.02
N GLY A 48 78.27 11.09 7.29
CA GLY A 48 78.24 10.89 5.83
C GLY A 48 78.37 9.44 5.34
N ALA A 49 78.66 8.49 6.23
CA ALA A 49 78.66 7.06 5.93
C ALA A 49 77.32 6.40 6.35
N PRO A 50 76.92 5.25 5.79
CA PRO A 50 75.77 4.50 6.26
C PRO A 50 75.97 4.03 7.71
N ALA A 51 74.98 4.27 8.57
CA ALA A 51 75.04 3.87 9.97
C ALA A 51 74.91 2.35 10.14
N ASN A 52 75.63 1.77 11.10
CA ASN A 52 75.57 0.34 11.40
C ASN A 52 75.61 0.13 12.92
N GLY A 53 74.69 -0.68 13.44
CA GLY A 53 74.54 -0.94 14.88
C GLY A 53 73.09 -0.83 15.35
N SER A 54 72.89 -0.97 16.66
CA SER A 54 71.60 -0.72 17.33
C SER A 54 71.43 0.78 17.60
N PHE A 55 70.21 1.29 17.37
CA PHE A 55 69.83 2.69 17.62
C PHE A 55 68.43 2.77 18.23
N ASP A 56 68.23 3.69 19.17
CA ASP A 56 66.91 4.02 19.68
C ASP A 56 66.16 4.88 18.66
N LEU A 57 65.16 4.29 18.00
CA LEU A 57 64.31 4.96 17.01
C LEU A 57 62.95 5.32 17.62
N ALA A 58 62.48 6.54 17.39
CA ALA A 58 61.14 6.97 17.81
C ALA A 58 60.39 7.71 16.69
N PHE A 59 59.10 7.43 16.56
CA PHE A 59 58.23 7.89 15.48
C PHE A 59 56.98 8.53 16.07
N ALA A 60 56.72 9.80 15.73
CA ALA A 60 55.55 10.54 16.21
C ALA A 60 54.90 11.34 15.07
N LEU A 61 53.56 11.36 15.03
CA LEU A 61 52.80 12.16 14.07
C LEU A 61 52.51 13.56 14.62
N TYR A 62 52.53 14.56 13.74
CA TYR A 62 52.18 15.94 14.05
C TYR A 62 51.25 16.54 13.00
N ASP A 63 50.47 17.54 13.40
CA ASP A 63 49.56 18.30 12.54
C ASP A 63 50.24 19.34 11.62
N GLN A 64 51.54 19.61 11.81
CA GLN A 64 52.32 20.62 11.08
C GLN A 64 53.73 20.11 10.73
N PRO A 65 54.34 20.60 9.62
CA PRO A 65 55.69 20.19 9.19
C PRO A 65 56.79 20.63 10.17
N THR A 66 56.56 21.72 10.91
CA THR A 66 57.41 22.25 11.98
C THR A 66 56.53 22.78 13.11
N GLY A 67 56.94 22.62 14.38
CA GLY A 67 56.12 22.98 15.53
C GLY A 67 54.91 22.05 15.70
N GLY A 68 53.70 22.60 15.80
CA GLY A 68 52.45 21.84 15.83
C GLY A 68 52.20 21.03 17.11
N SER A 69 51.06 20.33 17.13
CA SER A 69 50.67 19.39 18.18
C SER A 69 50.94 17.96 17.74
N GLN A 70 51.37 17.11 18.68
CA GLN A 70 51.47 15.66 18.43
C GLN A 70 50.07 15.05 18.32
N VAL A 71 49.89 14.13 17.36
CA VAL A 71 48.66 13.39 17.12
C VAL A 71 48.91 11.90 17.38
N GLY A 72 48.22 11.34 18.37
CA GLY A 72 48.42 9.94 18.79
C GLY A 72 49.71 9.69 19.57
N THR A 73 49.98 8.41 19.84
CA THR A 73 51.14 7.96 20.62
C THR A 73 52.43 7.95 19.80
N THR A 74 53.57 8.11 20.48
CA THR A 74 54.88 7.82 19.89
C THR A 74 55.08 6.30 19.80
N VAL A 75 55.53 5.80 18.65
CA VAL A 75 56.02 4.43 18.48
C VAL A 75 57.53 4.46 18.72
N THR A 76 58.05 3.61 19.61
CA THR A 76 59.47 3.57 19.97
C THR A 76 60.02 2.17 19.78
N GLU A 77 61.10 2.05 19.02
CA GLU A 77 61.86 0.83 18.78
C GLU A 77 63.24 1.01 19.44
N ALA A 78 63.41 0.44 20.63
CA ALA A 78 64.67 0.52 21.39
C ALA A 78 65.70 -0.49 20.86
N ASP A 79 66.99 -0.12 20.89
CA ASP A 79 68.10 -0.94 20.41
C ASP A 79 67.93 -1.47 18.95
N PHE A 80 67.17 -0.78 18.10
CA PHE A 80 66.75 -1.28 16.79
C PHE A 80 67.95 -1.45 15.83
N PRO A 81 68.13 -2.64 15.21
CA PRO A 81 69.28 -2.91 14.36
C PRO A 81 69.18 -2.20 13.01
N VAL A 82 70.15 -1.34 12.71
CA VAL A 82 70.35 -0.71 11.40
C VAL A 82 71.57 -1.34 10.73
N VAL A 83 71.41 -1.78 9.47
CA VAL A 83 72.44 -2.46 8.68
C VAL A 83 72.60 -1.77 7.34
N ASP A 84 73.83 -1.46 6.95
CA ASP A 84 74.17 -0.64 5.76
C ASP A 84 73.38 0.67 5.67
N GLY A 85 73.07 1.24 6.84
CA GLY A 85 72.26 2.44 6.99
C GLY A 85 70.76 2.25 6.69
N ILE A 86 70.29 1.07 6.30
CA ILE A 86 68.88 0.83 5.95
C ILE A 86 68.13 0.24 7.14
N PHE A 87 66.88 0.67 7.30
CA PHE A 87 65.92 0.09 8.24
C PHE A 87 64.49 0.17 7.69
N ASP A 88 63.64 -0.77 8.10
CA ASP A 88 62.20 -0.72 7.90
C ASP A 88 61.46 -1.00 9.20
N VAL A 89 60.42 -0.19 9.49
CA VAL A 89 59.61 -0.28 10.71
C VAL A 89 58.14 -0.29 10.33
N SER A 90 57.38 -1.22 10.90
CA SER A 90 55.93 -1.31 10.75
C SER A 90 55.25 -0.37 11.76
N LEU A 91 54.69 0.74 11.30
CA LEU A 91 54.13 1.78 12.16
C LEU A 91 52.61 1.66 12.33
N SER A 92 52.13 1.97 13.53
CA SER A 92 50.73 1.90 13.93
C SER A 92 50.40 3.09 14.84
N PHE A 93 49.43 3.91 14.42
CA PHE A 93 48.98 5.12 15.10
C PHE A 93 47.45 5.10 15.24
N PRO A 94 46.91 4.32 16.21
CA PRO A 94 45.48 4.03 16.28
C PRO A 94 44.62 5.29 16.35
N GLY A 95 43.76 5.49 15.34
CA GLY A 95 42.84 6.62 15.26
C GLY A 95 43.48 7.99 14.95
N ALA A 96 44.78 8.08 14.67
CA ALA A 96 45.44 9.35 14.35
C ALA A 96 44.96 9.94 13.02
N PHE A 97 44.78 9.10 12.00
CA PHE A 97 44.33 9.52 10.68
C PHE A 97 42.83 9.82 10.69
N THR A 98 42.46 11.07 10.39
CA THR A 98 41.06 11.56 10.45
C THR A 98 40.65 12.40 9.23
N GLY A 99 41.49 12.43 8.19
CA GLY A 99 41.31 13.26 6.99
C GLY A 99 42.12 14.57 6.97
N THR A 100 42.80 14.90 8.07
CA THR A 100 43.78 16.00 8.14
C THR A 100 45.17 15.53 7.71
N GLN A 101 45.96 16.38 7.04
CA GLN A 101 47.36 16.09 6.70
C GLN A 101 48.20 15.95 7.98
N LEU A 102 48.95 14.85 8.09
CA LEU A 102 49.89 14.61 9.19
C LEU A 102 51.34 14.51 8.69
N TYR A 103 52.28 14.77 9.58
CA TYR A 103 53.72 14.78 9.33
C TYR A 103 54.42 13.87 10.34
N LEU A 104 55.18 12.91 9.84
CA LEU A 104 55.98 11.98 10.63
C LEU A 104 57.29 12.65 11.05
N GLN A 105 57.50 12.76 12.36
CA GLN A 105 58.79 13.01 12.97
C GLN A 105 59.48 11.68 13.25
N VAL A 106 60.73 11.57 12.81
CA VAL A 106 61.64 10.48 13.17
C VAL A 106 62.69 11.04 14.11
N SER A 107 62.95 10.37 15.22
CA SER A 107 64.01 10.70 16.17
C SER A 107 64.95 9.51 16.32
N VAL A 108 66.24 9.79 16.47
CA VAL A 108 67.31 8.80 16.64
C VAL A 108 68.14 9.21 17.86
N GLU A 109 68.36 8.32 18.82
CA GLU A 109 69.01 8.64 20.10
C GLU A 109 68.35 9.85 20.80
N GLY A 110 67.01 9.89 20.78
CA GLY A 110 66.20 11.00 21.29
C GLY A 110 66.28 12.31 20.48
N THR A 111 67.12 12.39 19.44
CA THR A 111 67.33 13.60 18.62
C THR A 111 66.42 13.61 17.41
N PRO A 112 65.50 14.59 17.25
CA PRO A 112 64.60 14.63 16.11
C PRO A 112 65.30 15.02 14.80
N LEU A 113 65.07 14.24 13.76
CA LEU A 113 65.49 14.54 12.39
C LEU A 113 64.43 15.45 11.73
N LEU A 114 64.87 16.61 11.24
CA LEU A 114 64.04 17.60 10.56
C LEU A 114 64.54 17.82 9.11
N PRO A 115 63.65 18.17 8.16
CA PRO A 115 62.21 18.42 8.31
C PRO A 115 61.39 17.14 8.50
N ARG A 116 60.20 17.25 9.10
CA ARG A 116 59.25 16.13 9.19
C ARG A 116 58.76 15.73 7.80
N GLN A 117 58.53 14.43 7.60
CA GLN A 117 58.06 13.88 6.34
C GLN A 117 56.52 13.89 6.30
N ALA A 118 55.91 14.48 5.28
CA ALA A 118 54.45 14.40 5.11
C ALA A 118 54.03 12.94 4.89
N VAL A 119 53.05 12.46 5.67
CA VAL A 119 52.47 11.13 5.46
C VAL A 119 51.55 11.21 4.24
N ALA A 120 51.92 10.48 3.19
CA ALA A 120 51.14 10.46 1.95
C ALA A 120 49.88 9.60 2.12
N THR A 121 48.74 10.07 1.62
CA THR A 121 47.52 9.26 1.50
C THR A 121 47.68 8.25 0.36
N ALA A 122 48.14 7.04 0.67
CA ALA A 122 48.38 5.98 -0.31
C ALA A 122 47.94 4.60 0.21
N PRO A 123 47.68 3.65 -0.71
CA PRO A 123 46.46 3.56 -1.50
C PRO A 123 45.32 2.83 -0.76
N VAL A 124 45.35 2.72 0.58
CA VAL A 124 44.18 2.30 1.37
C VAL A 124 43.29 3.51 1.60
N SER A 125 42.25 3.65 0.76
CA SER A 125 41.24 4.69 0.95
C SER A 125 40.53 4.48 2.30
N GLN A 126 40.81 5.35 3.28
CA GLN A 126 40.39 5.15 4.67
C GLN A 126 38.85 5.05 4.86
N PHE A 127 38.08 5.51 3.87
CA PHE A 127 36.63 5.36 3.82
C PHE A 127 36.13 3.92 3.53
N THR A 128 36.98 2.98 3.07
CA THR A 128 36.52 1.68 2.55
C THR A 128 36.82 0.45 3.43
N LEU A 129 37.24 0.62 4.68
CA LEU A 129 37.37 -0.51 5.62
C LEU A 129 36.42 -0.44 6.84
N SER A 130 36.03 0.77 7.27
CA SER A 130 35.12 0.96 8.42
C SER A 130 34.02 2.01 8.18
N GLY A 131 33.95 2.61 6.98
CA GLY A 131 32.95 3.62 6.65
C GLY A 131 31.60 3.02 6.29
N SER A 132 30.58 3.24 7.12
CA SER A 132 29.19 3.12 6.65
C SER A 132 29.00 4.12 5.51
N ILE A 133 28.36 3.69 4.40
CA ILE A 133 27.94 4.61 3.35
C ILE A 133 27.02 5.65 3.99
N GLY A 134 27.41 6.92 3.92
CA GLY A 134 26.76 8.02 4.62
C GLY A 134 26.70 9.27 3.75
N GLY A 135 25.80 10.19 4.09
CA GLY A 135 25.47 11.36 3.27
C GLY A 135 24.07 11.28 2.66
N ALA A 136 23.65 12.38 2.02
CA ALA A 136 22.33 12.49 1.42
C ALA A 136 22.14 11.52 0.25
N ALA A 137 20.97 10.88 0.19
CA ALA A 137 20.57 10.11 -0.98
C ALA A 137 20.10 11.06 -2.11
N GLY A 138 20.24 10.61 -3.36
CA GLY A 138 19.86 11.39 -4.55
C GLY A 138 18.80 10.71 -5.41
N GLY A 139 18.31 11.45 -6.42
CA GLY A 139 17.36 10.94 -7.40
C GLY A 139 15.96 10.72 -6.82
N VAL A 140 15.44 9.50 -6.96
CA VAL A 140 14.09 9.10 -6.46
C VAL A 140 14.05 8.84 -4.95
N LEU A 141 15.20 8.95 -4.27
CA LEU A 141 15.37 8.64 -2.86
C LEU A 141 15.43 9.90 -2.01
N ALA A 142 15.01 9.80 -0.75
CA ALA A 142 15.09 10.83 0.27
C ALA A 142 15.76 10.32 1.54
N GLY A 143 16.27 11.24 2.36
CA GLY A 143 17.02 10.92 3.57
C GLY A 143 18.50 10.66 3.30
N THR A 144 19.10 9.76 4.10
CA THR A 144 20.54 9.49 4.08
C THR A 144 20.84 8.00 4.00
N TYR A 145 21.99 7.65 3.41
CA TYR A 145 22.51 6.29 3.45
C TYR A 145 22.83 5.85 4.91
N PRO A 146 22.75 4.54 5.21
CA PRO A 146 22.50 3.42 4.29
C PRO A 146 21.02 3.13 4.00
N ASN A 147 20.07 3.75 4.72
CA ASN A 147 18.63 3.42 4.66
C ASN A 147 17.75 4.58 4.17
N PRO A 148 17.95 5.09 2.94
CA PRO A 148 17.06 6.11 2.40
C PRO A 148 15.68 5.52 2.04
N THR A 149 14.66 6.36 2.04
CA THR A 149 13.30 6.01 1.60
C THR A 149 13.06 6.52 0.18
N LEU A 150 11.91 6.17 -0.42
CA LEU A 150 11.43 6.88 -1.62
C LEU A 150 11.04 8.31 -1.25
N ALA A 151 11.36 9.27 -2.12
CA ALA A 151 10.91 10.65 -1.95
C ALA A 151 9.38 10.79 -2.15
N ALA A 152 8.78 11.81 -1.54
CA ALA A 152 7.35 12.08 -1.72
C ALA A 152 7.05 12.35 -3.21
N GLY A 153 6.10 11.59 -3.78
CA GLY A 153 5.75 11.68 -5.21
C GLY A 153 6.76 11.02 -6.17
N ALA A 154 7.81 10.35 -5.68
CA ALA A 154 8.79 9.66 -6.54
C ALA A 154 8.18 8.58 -7.44
N VAL A 155 7.07 7.98 -7.00
CA VAL A 155 6.32 6.96 -7.74
C VAL A 155 5.18 7.62 -8.52
N GLY A 156 5.51 8.20 -9.67
CA GLY A 156 4.54 8.71 -10.65
C GLY A 156 4.14 7.66 -11.70
N ASN A 157 3.29 8.05 -12.66
CA ASN A 157 2.77 7.15 -13.70
C ASN A 157 3.87 6.42 -14.49
N SER A 158 5.00 7.07 -14.80
CA SER A 158 6.13 6.46 -15.52
C SER A 158 6.94 5.46 -14.68
N ALA A 159 6.83 5.51 -13.34
CA ALA A 159 7.46 4.54 -12.45
C ALA A 159 6.63 3.25 -12.29
N ILE A 160 5.37 3.26 -12.70
CA ILE A 160 4.46 2.10 -12.67
C ILE A 160 4.28 1.58 -14.10
N ALA A 161 5.00 0.50 -14.44
CA ALA A 161 4.83 -0.17 -15.72
C ALA A 161 3.40 -0.75 -15.88
N THR A 162 2.94 -0.87 -17.13
CA THR A 162 1.64 -1.49 -17.44
C THR A 162 1.53 -2.88 -16.82
N GLY A 163 0.45 -3.13 -16.08
CA GLY A 163 0.22 -4.40 -15.37
C GLY A 163 1.07 -4.62 -14.11
N ALA A 164 1.92 -3.66 -13.71
CA ALA A 164 2.74 -3.79 -12.49
C ALA A 164 1.91 -3.88 -11.21
N VAL A 165 0.70 -3.31 -11.19
CA VAL A 165 -0.29 -3.46 -10.11
C VAL A 165 -1.33 -4.50 -10.55
N SER A 166 -1.16 -5.74 -10.09
CA SER A 166 -2.10 -6.85 -10.28
C SER A 166 -3.09 -6.93 -9.12
N ASN A 167 -4.21 -7.64 -9.31
CA ASN A 167 -5.21 -7.87 -8.24
C ASN A 167 -4.58 -8.45 -6.96
N SER A 168 -3.56 -9.32 -7.07
CA SER A 168 -2.82 -9.87 -5.93
C SER A 168 -1.98 -8.86 -5.14
N LYS A 169 -1.73 -7.66 -5.68
CA LYS A 169 -1.04 -6.55 -5.02
C LYS A 169 -2.01 -5.52 -4.44
N LEU A 170 -3.30 -5.64 -4.74
CA LEU A 170 -4.37 -4.86 -4.13
C LEU A 170 -4.94 -5.66 -2.96
N ALA A 171 -4.71 -5.18 -1.74
CA ALA A 171 -5.36 -5.75 -0.55
C ALA A 171 -6.89 -5.59 -0.64
N ALA A 172 -7.63 -6.40 0.13
CA ALA A 172 -9.06 -6.20 0.33
C ALA A 172 -9.34 -4.74 0.75
N ASP A 173 -10.41 -4.16 0.22
CA ASP A 173 -10.86 -2.77 0.46
C ASP A 173 -9.82 -1.67 0.16
N SER A 174 -8.71 -2.01 -0.54
CA SER A 174 -7.68 -1.02 -0.91
C SER A 174 -8.17 0.02 -1.93
N VAL A 175 -9.22 -0.30 -2.71
CA VAL A 175 -9.91 0.61 -3.64
C VAL A 175 -11.33 0.86 -3.14
N THR A 176 -11.47 1.84 -2.24
CA THR A 176 -12.75 2.32 -1.72
C THR A 176 -13.46 3.24 -2.72
N ALA A 177 -14.77 3.45 -2.57
CA ALA A 177 -15.55 4.37 -3.41
C ALA A 177 -14.93 5.78 -3.52
N SER A 178 -14.32 6.29 -2.44
CA SER A 178 -13.60 7.58 -2.41
C SER A 178 -12.33 7.64 -3.27
N LYS A 179 -11.82 6.50 -3.75
CA LYS A 179 -10.66 6.40 -4.66
C LYS A 179 -11.09 6.21 -6.12
N ILE A 180 -12.39 6.07 -6.38
CA ILE A 180 -12.97 5.91 -7.71
C ILE A 180 -13.57 7.26 -8.11
N PHE A 181 -13.02 7.91 -9.15
CA PHE A 181 -13.55 9.18 -9.64
C PHE A 181 -14.92 8.98 -10.31
N THR A 182 -15.81 9.95 -10.16
CA THR A 182 -17.13 9.95 -10.83
C THR A 182 -16.96 9.77 -12.35
N GLY A 183 -17.65 8.79 -12.92
CA GLY A 183 -17.59 8.47 -14.35
C GLY A 183 -16.36 7.65 -14.80
N SER A 184 -15.46 7.26 -13.88
CA SER A 184 -14.30 6.40 -14.23
C SER A 184 -14.64 4.93 -14.47
N VAL A 185 -15.83 4.48 -14.06
CA VAL A 185 -16.39 3.15 -14.35
C VAL A 185 -17.42 3.31 -15.47
N GLY A 186 -17.07 2.86 -16.67
CA GLY A 186 -17.94 2.82 -17.84
C GLY A 186 -18.54 1.44 -18.07
N THR A 187 -19.07 1.23 -19.28
CA THR A 187 -19.69 -0.04 -19.68
C THR A 187 -18.68 -1.14 -20.00
N THR A 188 -17.42 -0.82 -20.26
CA THR A 188 -16.34 -1.80 -20.49
C THR A 188 -15.80 -2.38 -19.20
N GLU A 189 -15.92 -1.65 -18.08
CA GLU A 189 -15.45 -2.06 -16.75
C GLU A 189 -16.51 -2.88 -15.99
N LEU A 190 -17.77 -2.82 -16.44
CA LEU A 190 -18.88 -3.61 -15.92
C LEU A 190 -19.16 -4.80 -16.84
N ALA A 191 -18.78 -6.00 -16.39
CA ALA A 191 -19.15 -7.23 -17.08
C ALA A 191 -20.68 -7.42 -17.13
N SER A 192 -21.16 -8.24 -18.08
CA SER A 192 -22.55 -8.70 -18.11
C SER A 192 -22.96 -9.25 -16.75
N ASP A 193 -24.17 -8.90 -16.31
CA ASP A 193 -24.77 -9.29 -15.02
C ASP A 193 -23.94 -8.89 -13.77
N ALA A 194 -22.93 -8.02 -13.90
CA ALA A 194 -22.14 -7.52 -12.77
C ALA A 194 -22.98 -6.71 -11.77
N VAL A 195 -24.06 -6.06 -12.23
CA VAL A 195 -25.03 -5.34 -11.39
C VAL A 195 -26.29 -6.18 -11.25
N THR A 196 -26.33 -7.03 -10.22
CA THR A 196 -27.50 -7.84 -9.87
C THR A 196 -28.53 -7.03 -9.08
N ALA A 197 -29.75 -7.54 -8.92
CA ALA A 197 -30.83 -6.86 -8.20
C ALA A 197 -30.44 -6.50 -6.75
N GLU A 198 -29.67 -7.35 -6.08
CA GLU A 198 -29.20 -7.16 -4.70
C GLU A 198 -28.19 -6.02 -4.56
N LYS A 199 -27.54 -5.62 -5.67
CA LYS A 199 -26.59 -4.49 -5.71
C LYS A 199 -27.29 -3.16 -5.98
N ILE A 200 -28.57 -3.18 -6.36
CA ILE A 200 -29.39 -2.00 -6.58
C ILE A 200 -30.18 -1.70 -5.30
N ALA A 201 -29.81 -0.61 -4.61
CA ALA A 201 -30.54 -0.19 -3.42
C ALA A 201 -32.00 0.19 -3.75
N ASN A 202 -32.91 -0.02 -2.80
CA ASN A 202 -34.32 0.37 -2.98
C ASN A 202 -34.43 1.89 -3.27
N GLY A 203 -35.18 2.24 -4.31
CA GLY A 203 -35.32 3.62 -4.79
C GLY A 203 -34.15 4.15 -5.62
N ALA A 204 -33.07 3.38 -5.86
CA ALA A 204 -31.93 3.84 -6.66
C ALA A 204 -32.29 4.06 -8.15
N VAL A 205 -33.21 3.26 -8.69
CA VAL A 205 -33.75 3.45 -10.04
C VAL A 205 -34.88 4.48 -9.99
N VAL A 206 -34.52 5.76 -10.06
CA VAL A 206 -35.46 6.89 -10.15
C VAL A 206 -36.01 7.04 -11.56
N THR A 207 -37.09 7.82 -11.73
CA THR A 207 -37.70 8.11 -13.05
C THR A 207 -36.68 8.65 -14.06
N ALA A 208 -35.79 9.54 -13.65
CA ALA A 208 -34.73 10.09 -14.51
C ALA A 208 -33.66 9.06 -14.95
N ALA A 209 -33.56 7.90 -14.28
CA ALA A 209 -32.69 6.80 -14.67
C ALA A 209 -33.34 5.85 -15.69
N ILE A 210 -34.66 5.96 -15.88
CA ILE A 210 -35.44 5.19 -16.86
C ILE A 210 -35.69 6.10 -18.06
N ALA A 211 -35.01 5.86 -19.18
CA ALA A 211 -35.25 6.60 -20.42
C ALA A 211 -36.70 6.40 -20.90
N ASN A 212 -37.27 7.40 -21.57
CA ASN A 212 -38.58 7.31 -22.22
C ASN A 212 -38.66 6.06 -23.12
N ASP A 213 -39.83 5.42 -23.13
CA ASP A 213 -40.14 4.19 -23.88
C ASP A 213 -39.25 2.97 -23.58
N SER A 214 -38.30 3.07 -22.64
CA SER A 214 -37.39 1.96 -22.31
C SER A 214 -38.08 0.82 -21.58
N VAL A 215 -39.20 1.06 -20.90
CA VAL A 215 -40.05 0.02 -20.28
C VAL A 215 -41.06 -0.48 -21.32
N THR A 216 -40.57 -1.33 -22.23
CA THR A 216 -41.40 -1.94 -23.28
C THR A 216 -42.32 -3.04 -22.71
N ARG A 217 -43.34 -3.44 -23.47
CA ARG A 217 -44.30 -4.49 -23.08
C ARG A 217 -43.65 -5.79 -22.57
N GLY A 218 -42.50 -6.20 -23.13
CA GLY A 218 -41.79 -7.42 -22.71
C GLY A 218 -41.11 -7.32 -21.34
N LYS A 219 -41.15 -6.15 -20.69
CA LYS A 219 -40.67 -5.93 -19.32
C LYS A 219 -41.79 -5.96 -18.27
N PHE A 220 -43.05 -6.08 -18.69
CA PHE A 220 -44.19 -6.30 -17.81
C PHE A 220 -44.58 -7.78 -17.83
N ALA A 221 -44.92 -8.33 -16.67
CA ALA A 221 -45.52 -9.65 -16.56
C ALA A 221 -47.03 -9.58 -16.84
N GLY A 222 -47.57 -10.60 -17.49
CA GLY A 222 -48.98 -10.67 -17.93
C GLY A 222 -49.11 -11.08 -19.40
N GLY A 223 -50.35 -11.11 -19.87
CA GLY A 223 -50.72 -11.48 -21.23
C GLY A 223 -51.10 -10.28 -22.11
N TYR A 224 -51.08 -10.47 -23.42
CA TYR A 224 -51.46 -9.42 -24.38
C TYR A 224 -52.15 -10.00 -25.60
N SER A 225 -53.17 -9.28 -26.08
CA SER A 225 -53.83 -9.53 -27.35
C SER A 225 -54.02 -8.24 -28.14
N ASN A 226 -53.72 -8.33 -29.43
CA ASN A 226 -54.11 -7.39 -30.47
C ASN A 226 -55.12 -8.08 -31.40
N GLY A 227 -56.18 -8.61 -30.79
CA GLY A 227 -57.14 -9.50 -31.45
C GLY A 227 -58.41 -8.78 -31.87
N ALA A 228 -59.46 -9.58 -32.06
CA ALA A 228 -60.81 -9.08 -32.25
C ALA A 228 -61.80 -9.91 -31.44
N ILE A 229 -62.94 -9.33 -31.13
CA ILE A 229 -64.09 -9.99 -30.49
C ILE A 229 -65.32 -9.80 -31.37
N ALA A 230 -66.19 -10.82 -31.42
CA ALA A 230 -67.48 -10.74 -32.06
C ALA A 230 -68.55 -11.31 -31.13
N ALA A 231 -69.63 -10.56 -30.93
CA ALA A 231 -70.71 -10.93 -30.04
C ALA A 231 -72.06 -10.52 -30.63
N THR A 232 -73.09 -11.29 -30.30
CA THR A 232 -74.48 -10.96 -30.54
C THR A 232 -75.22 -11.09 -29.21
N VAL A 233 -75.86 -10.00 -28.77
CA VAL A 233 -76.49 -9.89 -27.45
C VAL A 233 -77.95 -9.52 -27.64
N ALA A 234 -78.84 -10.20 -26.91
CA ALA A 234 -80.27 -9.99 -26.97
C ALA A 234 -80.66 -8.55 -26.55
N ALA A 235 -81.90 -8.15 -26.79
CA ALA A 235 -82.43 -6.88 -26.32
C ALA A 235 -82.40 -6.81 -24.78
N ASN A 236 -81.92 -5.69 -24.22
CA ASN A 236 -81.83 -5.45 -22.78
C ASN A 236 -81.13 -6.58 -22.00
N ASP A 237 -79.97 -7.03 -22.49
CA ASP A 237 -79.22 -8.18 -21.95
C ASP A 237 -77.71 -7.88 -21.84
N CYS A 238 -77.01 -8.63 -20.98
CA CYS A 238 -75.57 -8.52 -20.72
C CYS A 238 -74.94 -9.92 -20.61
N ASN A 239 -74.10 -10.27 -21.58
CA ASN A 239 -73.41 -11.57 -21.61
C ASN A 239 -71.91 -11.42 -21.34
N ASP A 240 -71.35 -12.42 -20.66
CA ASP A 240 -69.93 -12.53 -20.37
C ASP A 240 -69.24 -13.43 -21.39
N TYR A 241 -68.15 -12.94 -21.98
CA TYR A 241 -67.38 -13.61 -23.02
C TYR A 241 -65.96 -13.86 -22.51
N ASN A 242 -65.50 -15.09 -22.68
CA ASN A 242 -64.13 -15.48 -22.34
C ASN A 242 -63.22 -15.31 -23.56
N LEU A 243 -62.14 -14.55 -23.39
CA LEU A 243 -61.10 -14.32 -24.39
C LEU A 243 -59.84 -15.08 -23.99
N ALA A 244 -59.25 -15.78 -24.95
CA ALA A 244 -57.94 -16.41 -24.79
C ALA A 244 -56.83 -15.36 -24.93
N ILE A 245 -56.12 -15.08 -23.84
CA ILE A 245 -55.06 -14.08 -23.73
C ILE A 245 -53.85 -14.74 -23.07
N SER A 246 -52.95 -15.30 -23.88
CA SER A 246 -51.81 -16.06 -23.35
C SER A 246 -50.92 -15.19 -22.44
N GLY A 247 -50.56 -15.73 -21.27
CA GLY A 247 -49.78 -15.06 -20.23
C GLY A 247 -50.63 -14.39 -19.13
N ALA A 248 -51.96 -14.37 -19.27
CA ALA A 248 -52.85 -13.82 -18.25
C ALA A 248 -53.00 -14.76 -17.06
N GLU A 249 -52.86 -14.25 -15.83
CA GLU A 249 -53.08 -14.99 -14.58
C GLU A 249 -54.16 -14.33 -13.70
N VAL A 250 -54.72 -15.13 -12.78
CA VAL A 250 -55.82 -14.68 -11.92
C VAL A 250 -55.33 -13.53 -11.02
N ASN A 251 -56.14 -12.46 -10.98
CA ASN A 251 -55.85 -11.16 -10.34
C ASN A 251 -54.92 -10.20 -11.10
N ASP A 252 -54.45 -10.53 -12.33
CA ASP A 252 -53.82 -9.50 -13.16
C ASP A 252 -54.80 -8.33 -13.41
N MET A 253 -54.28 -7.10 -13.40
CA MET A 253 -55.01 -5.89 -13.78
C MET A 253 -55.27 -5.87 -15.29
N LEU A 254 -56.44 -5.34 -15.71
CA LEU A 254 -56.84 -5.30 -17.13
C LEU A 254 -56.78 -3.88 -17.70
N LEU A 255 -56.00 -3.70 -18.76
CA LEU A 255 -56.06 -2.53 -19.64
C LEU A 255 -56.71 -2.95 -20.96
N PHE A 256 -57.84 -2.32 -21.29
CA PHE A 256 -58.62 -2.61 -22.48
C PHE A 256 -58.82 -1.34 -23.31
N ASN A 257 -58.69 -1.44 -24.64
CA ASN A 257 -59.04 -0.37 -25.56
C ASN A 257 -59.59 -0.93 -26.88
N LEU A 258 -60.44 -0.16 -27.57
CA LEU A 258 -60.82 -0.48 -28.95
C LEU A 258 -59.70 -0.03 -29.91
N GLN A 259 -59.57 -0.71 -31.05
CA GLN A 259 -58.67 -0.26 -32.11
C GLN A 259 -59.20 1.03 -32.78
N SER A 260 -58.30 1.84 -33.34
CA SER A 260 -58.54 3.23 -33.80
C SER A 260 -59.49 3.41 -35.01
N SER A 261 -60.23 2.38 -35.41
CA SER A 261 -61.22 2.41 -36.50
C SER A 261 -62.47 1.61 -36.16
N VAL A 262 -62.67 1.30 -34.87
CA VAL A 262 -63.75 0.48 -34.34
C VAL A 262 -64.72 1.37 -33.56
N SER A 263 -65.99 1.28 -33.90
CA SER A 263 -67.09 1.78 -33.07
C SER A 263 -67.98 0.62 -32.63
N LEU A 264 -68.56 0.75 -31.44
CA LEU A 264 -69.65 -0.13 -31.02
C LEU A 264 -70.96 0.34 -31.69
N PRO A 265 -71.90 -0.58 -31.97
CA PRO A 265 -73.28 -0.22 -32.28
C PRO A 265 -73.89 0.65 -31.17
N ALA A 266 -74.86 1.49 -31.53
CA ALA A 266 -75.54 2.34 -30.57
C ALA A 266 -76.20 1.50 -29.45
N ASN A 267 -76.16 1.97 -28.22
CA ASN A 267 -76.65 1.26 -27.03
C ASN A 267 -75.90 -0.05 -26.68
N MET A 268 -74.74 -0.33 -27.28
CA MET A 268 -73.84 -1.41 -26.83
C MET A 268 -72.68 -0.87 -25.99
N LEU A 269 -72.28 -1.65 -24.98
CA LEU A 269 -71.10 -1.41 -24.14
C LEU A 269 -70.28 -2.69 -24.03
N ILE A 270 -68.96 -2.58 -24.18
CA ILE A 270 -67.99 -3.62 -23.80
C ILE A 270 -67.13 -3.11 -22.64
N GLN A 271 -66.84 -3.98 -21.68
CA GLN A 271 -65.90 -3.69 -20.60
C GLN A 271 -65.11 -4.95 -20.19
N PRO A 272 -63.83 -4.84 -19.83
CA PRO A 272 -63.11 -5.92 -19.16
C PRO A 272 -63.72 -6.17 -17.78
N LEU A 273 -63.79 -7.43 -17.33
CA LEU A 273 -64.20 -7.79 -15.97
C LEU A 273 -63.01 -8.23 -15.11
N ARG A 274 -62.40 -9.37 -15.43
CA ARG A 274 -61.28 -9.98 -14.68
C ARG A 274 -60.62 -11.10 -15.48
N VAL A 275 -59.41 -11.48 -15.10
CA VAL A 275 -58.86 -12.80 -15.48
C VAL A 275 -59.56 -13.87 -14.63
N VAL A 276 -60.18 -14.86 -15.28
CA VAL A 276 -60.98 -15.90 -14.59
C VAL A 276 -60.21 -17.19 -14.34
N SER A 277 -59.21 -17.47 -15.17
CA SER A 277 -58.27 -18.58 -15.06
C SER A 277 -57.04 -18.25 -15.89
N ALA A 278 -55.99 -19.08 -15.80
CA ALA A 278 -54.84 -18.97 -16.69
C ALA A 278 -55.27 -18.81 -18.16
N ASP A 279 -54.59 -17.91 -18.87
CA ASP A 279 -54.81 -17.54 -20.27
C ASP A 279 -56.24 -17.07 -20.62
N THR A 280 -57.12 -16.80 -19.64
CA THR A 280 -58.55 -16.55 -19.90
C THR A 280 -59.05 -15.27 -19.23
N VAL A 281 -59.33 -14.25 -20.06
CA VAL A 281 -59.88 -12.97 -19.61
C VAL A 281 -61.36 -12.89 -19.93
N GLN A 282 -62.18 -12.58 -18.92
CA GLN A 282 -63.61 -12.35 -19.11
C GLN A 282 -63.87 -10.87 -19.39
N VAL A 283 -64.65 -10.61 -20.44
CA VAL A 283 -65.20 -9.29 -20.78
C VAL A 283 -66.74 -9.37 -20.77
N ARG A 284 -67.41 -8.28 -20.40
CA ARG A 284 -68.88 -8.18 -20.47
C ARG A 284 -69.28 -7.34 -21.67
N ILE A 285 -70.25 -7.83 -22.43
CA ILE A 285 -70.91 -7.05 -23.49
C ILE A 285 -72.39 -6.94 -23.16
N CYS A 286 -72.86 -5.70 -23.03
CA CYS A 286 -74.25 -5.35 -22.80
C CYS A 286 -74.86 -4.71 -24.04
N ASN A 287 -76.14 -5.02 -24.28
CA ASN A 287 -76.99 -4.35 -25.25
C ASN A 287 -78.19 -3.75 -24.52
N PHE A 288 -78.17 -2.42 -24.37
CA PHE A 288 -79.26 -1.65 -23.74
C PHE A 288 -80.36 -1.25 -24.74
N GLY A 289 -80.29 -1.74 -25.99
CA GLY A 289 -81.31 -1.53 -27.01
C GLY A 289 -82.51 -2.48 -26.88
N SER A 290 -83.60 -2.14 -27.56
CA SER A 290 -84.86 -2.92 -27.59
C SER A 290 -84.88 -4.04 -28.64
N THR A 291 -83.80 -4.22 -29.40
CA THR A 291 -83.62 -5.30 -30.39
C THR A 291 -82.28 -6.01 -30.15
N THR A 292 -82.17 -7.26 -30.57
CA THR A 292 -80.89 -7.99 -30.59
C THR A 292 -79.87 -7.27 -31.48
N GLN A 293 -78.67 -7.03 -30.96
CA GLN A 293 -77.59 -6.35 -31.68
C GLN A 293 -76.34 -7.23 -31.76
N SER A 294 -75.58 -7.08 -32.84
CA SER A 294 -74.27 -7.69 -33.01
C SER A 294 -73.20 -6.62 -33.11
N THR A 295 -72.06 -6.82 -32.45
CA THR A 295 -70.88 -5.96 -32.61
C THR A 295 -70.28 -6.05 -34.01
N GLY A 296 -70.55 -7.13 -34.76
CA GLY A 296 -69.65 -7.58 -35.82
C GLY A 296 -68.30 -8.00 -35.23
N THR A 297 -67.28 -8.16 -36.07
CA THR A 297 -65.90 -8.40 -35.62
C THR A 297 -65.23 -7.07 -35.32
N ILE A 298 -65.01 -6.78 -34.04
CA ILE A 298 -64.40 -5.53 -33.57
C ILE A 298 -62.99 -5.77 -33.01
N GLY A 299 -62.03 -5.00 -33.51
CA GLY A 299 -60.63 -5.08 -33.08
C GLY A 299 -60.40 -4.48 -31.69
N ILE A 300 -59.64 -5.17 -30.85
CA ILE A 300 -59.39 -4.81 -29.45
C ILE A 300 -57.90 -4.91 -29.10
N TYR A 301 -57.46 -4.03 -28.21
CA TYR A 301 -56.25 -4.19 -27.43
C TYR A 301 -56.63 -4.63 -26.03
N LEU A 302 -56.05 -5.73 -25.57
CA LEU A 302 -56.17 -6.18 -24.19
C LEU A 302 -54.78 -6.52 -23.65
N LEU A 303 -54.40 -5.90 -22.55
CA LEU A 303 -53.18 -6.14 -21.80
C LEU A 303 -53.55 -6.52 -20.38
N THR A 304 -52.96 -7.60 -19.86
CA THR A 304 -52.99 -7.91 -18.43
C THR A 304 -51.65 -7.52 -17.80
N LEU A 305 -51.66 -7.08 -16.54
CA LEU A 305 -50.48 -6.64 -15.80
C LEU A 305 -50.46 -7.27 -14.41
N ARG A 306 -49.29 -7.73 -13.97
CA ARG A 306 -49.06 -8.38 -12.67
C ARG A 306 -48.04 -7.64 -11.83
#